data_AF-A0A957RX45-F1
#
_entry.id   AF-A0A957RX45-F1
#
_cell.length_a   1.000
_cell.length_b   1.000
_cell.length_c   1.000
_cell.angle_alpha   90.00
_cell.angle_beta   90.00
_cell.angle_gamma   90.00
#
_symmetry.space_group_name_H-M   'P 1'
#
loop_
_entity.id
_entity.type
_entity.pdbx_description
1 polymer ?
#
loop_
_entity_poly.entity_id
_entity_poly.type
_entity_poly.pdbx_seq_one_letter_code
_entity_poly.pdbx_strand_id
1 'polypeptide(L)'
;MFRLTPWMLRPSYWRELWTEVKLVWYLFWDGRVSLLSKVIPLVVAAYILFPIDLIPGFIPILGQMDDLAVLMVGTQLFLRLAPPRVVEEYGTQAGKS
;
A
#
# COMPACT_ATOMS: atom_id res chain seq x y z
N MET A 1 -19.82 -23.76 -9.03
CA MET A 1 -19.66 -23.43 -7.60
C MET A 1 -18.43 -22.52 -7.47
N PHE A 2 -18.63 -21.20 -7.57
CA PHE A 2 -17.55 -20.21 -7.44
C PHE A 2 -17.05 -20.23 -5.99
N ARG A 3 -15.85 -20.79 -5.76
CA ARG A 3 -15.15 -20.63 -4.48
C ARG A 3 -14.61 -19.20 -4.40
N LEU A 4 -15.46 -18.26 -4.01
CA LEU A 4 -15.04 -16.98 -3.47
C LEU A 4 -14.46 -17.25 -2.07
N THR A 5 -13.31 -17.92 -1.99
CA THR A 5 -12.52 -17.85 -0.75
C THR A 5 -11.91 -16.45 -0.76
N PRO A 6 -12.33 -15.54 0.14
CA PRO A 6 -11.71 -14.23 0.21
C PRO A 6 -10.26 -14.48 0.64
N TRP A 7 -9.32 -14.25 -0.26
CA TRP A 7 -7.87 -14.42 -0.02
C TRP A 7 -7.40 -13.64 1.21
N MET A 8 -8.12 -12.56 1.54
CA MET A 8 -7.99 -11.69 2.71
C MET A 8 -8.13 -12.41 4.06
N LEU A 9 -8.83 -13.56 4.09
CA LEU A 9 -9.02 -14.36 5.30
C LEU A 9 -7.80 -15.24 5.64
N ARG A 10 -6.78 -15.28 4.77
CA ARG A 10 -5.55 -16.00 5.07
C ARG A 10 -4.69 -15.20 6.04
N PRO A 11 -4.23 -15.78 7.16
CA PRO A 11 -3.32 -15.11 8.10
C PRO A 11 -2.02 -14.59 7.46
N SER A 12 -1.57 -15.20 6.35
CA SER A 12 -0.40 -14.74 5.59
C SER A 12 -0.63 -13.42 4.87
N TYR A 13 -1.85 -13.13 4.41
CA TYR A 13 -2.17 -11.90 3.68
C TYR A 13 -1.91 -10.65 4.53
N TRP A 14 -2.35 -10.68 5.80
CA TRP A 14 -2.12 -9.57 6.73
C TRP A 14 -0.63 -9.38 7.04
N ARG A 15 0.15 -10.46 7.11
CA ARG A 15 1.61 -10.37 7.29
C ARG A 15 2.28 -9.71 6.10
N GLU A 16 1.90 -10.08 4.88
CA GLU A 16 2.40 -9.47 3.65
C GLU A 16 2.10 -7.98 3.62
N LEU A 17 0.84 -7.58 3.90
CA LEU A 17 0.46 -6.16 3.98
C LEU A 17 1.31 -5.39 5.00
N TRP A 18 1.50 -5.92 6.21
CA TRP A 18 2.33 -5.30 7.23
C TRP A 18 3.80 -5.15 6.80
N THR A 19 4.33 -6.15 6.09
CA THR A 19 5.68 -6.10 5.52
C THR A 19 5.79 -5.03 4.43
N GLU A 20 4.81 -4.93 3.54
CA GLU A 20 4.79 -3.90 2.50
C GLU A 20 4.69 -2.49 3.07
N VAL A 21 3.82 -2.27 4.07
CA VAL A 21 3.70 -0.99 4.77
C VAL A 21 5.02 -0.60 5.45
N LYS A 22 5.69 -1.54 6.13
CA LYS A 22 7.02 -1.28 6.72
C LYS A 22 8.06 -0.93 5.67
N LEU A 23 8.07 -1.64 4.54
CA LEU A 23 9.00 -1.37 3.45
C LEU A 23 8.79 0.03 2.86
N VAL A 24 7.53 0.41 2.62
CA VAL A 24 7.16 1.76 2.17
C VAL A 24 7.65 2.81 3.18
N TRP A 25 7.45 2.56 4.47
CA TRP A 25 7.90 3.47 5.52
C TRP A 25 9.41 3.67 5.50
N TYR A 26 10.21 2.61 5.44
CA TYR A 26 11.68 2.72 5.37
C TYR A 26 12.14 3.46 4.11
N LEU A 27 11.56 3.14 2.96
CA LEU A 27 11.88 3.80 1.69
C LEU A 27 11.46 5.27 1.66
N PHE A 28 10.36 5.62 2.31
CA PHE A 28 9.89 7.00 2.40
C PHE A 28 10.91 7.89 3.13
N TRP A 29 11.56 7.37 4.16
CA TRP A 29 12.58 8.09 4.93
C TRP A 29 13.99 8.04 4.30
N ASP A 30 14.24 7.14 3.35
CA ASP A 30 15.52 7.07 2.66
C ASP A 30 15.71 8.23 1.66
N GLY A 31 16.85 8.93 1.75
CA GLY A 31 17.19 10.07 0.90
C GLY A 31 17.51 9.72 -0.57
N ARG A 32 17.77 8.44 -0.87
CA ARG A 32 18.05 7.91 -2.21
C ARG A 32 16.77 7.71 -3.02
N VAL A 33 15.60 7.67 -2.38
CA VAL A 33 14.31 7.57 -3.06
C VAL A 33 13.88 8.95 -3.55
N SER A 34 13.48 9.03 -4.83
CA SER A 34 13.10 10.29 -5.45
C SER A 34 11.90 10.94 -4.73
N LEU A 35 11.93 12.27 -4.58
CA LEU A 35 10.83 13.02 -3.97
C LEU A 35 9.52 12.86 -4.75
N LEU A 36 9.60 12.72 -6.08
CA LEU A 36 8.43 12.47 -6.93
C LEU A 36 7.75 11.14 -6.59
N SER A 37 8.53 10.08 -6.37
CA SER A 37 7.99 8.78 -5.97
C SER A 37 7.28 8.88 -4.60
N LYS A 38 7.81 9.67 -3.66
CA LYS A 38 7.24 9.86 -2.32
C LYS A 38 5.86 10.54 -2.32
N VAL A 39 5.47 11.20 -3.41
CA VAL A 39 4.11 11.74 -3.55
C VAL A 39 3.07 10.63 -3.55
N ILE A 40 3.39 9.43 -4.07
CA ILE A 40 2.44 8.32 -4.16
C ILE A 40 1.95 7.86 -2.78
N PRO A 41 2.83 7.45 -1.84
CA PRO A 41 2.37 7.07 -0.50
C PRO A 41 1.71 8.23 0.24
N LEU A 42 2.08 9.48 -0.05
CA LEU A 42 1.38 10.66 0.52
C LEU A 42 -0.04 10.79 -0.02
N VAL A 43 -0.28 10.58 -1.32
CA VAL A 43 -1.61 10.61 -1.93
C VAL A 43 -2.47 9.46 -1.39
N VAL A 44 -1.90 8.25 -1.28
CA VAL A 44 -2.58 7.09 -0.69
C VAL A 44 -2.94 7.36 0.78
N ALA A 45 -2.01 7.91 1.56
CA ALA A 45 -2.28 8.28 2.95
C ALA A 45 -3.33 9.40 3.06
N ALA A 46 -3.27 10.41 2.19
CA ALA A 46 -4.25 11.48 2.13
C ALA A 46 -5.64 10.96 1.74
N TYR A 47 -5.73 9.98 0.84
CA TYR A 47 -6.98 9.32 0.49
C TYR A 47 -7.61 8.60 1.70
N ILE A 48 -6.79 7.88 2.47
CA ILE A 48 -7.26 7.17 3.67
C ILE A 48 -7.62 8.12 4.82
N LEU A 49 -6.80 9.16 5.05
CA LEU A 49 -6.95 10.10 6.17
C LEU A 49 -7.99 11.19 5.92
N PHE A 50 -8.19 11.55 4.65
CA PHE A 50 -9.11 12.57 4.24
C PHE A 50 -10.12 11.89 3.30
N PRO A 51 -11.17 11.25 3.87
CA PRO A 51 -12.32 10.81 3.09
C PRO A 51 -13.03 12.08 2.61
N ILE A 52 -12.51 12.73 1.57
CA ILE A 52 -13.12 13.92 1.00
C ILE A 52 -14.41 13.43 0.33
N ASP A 53 -15.52 13.69 1.02
CA ASP A 53 -16.88 13.71 0.51
C ASP A 53 -16.99 14.65 -0.72
N LEU A 54 -16.44 14.23 -1.87
CA LEU A 54 -16.76 14.83 -3.18
C LEU A 54 -17.99 14.18 -3.80
N ILE A 55 -18.53 13.11 -3.19
CA ILE A 55 -19.75 12.44 -3.60
C ILE A 55 -20.61 12.21 -2.34
N PRO A 56 -21.47 13.16 -1.95
CA PRO A 56 -22.45 12.89 -0.90
C PRO A 56 -23.43 11.84 -1.40
N GLY A 57 -23.20 10.58 -1.01
CA GLY A 57 -24.11 9.44 -1.20
C GLY A 57 -23.49 8.21 -1.86
N PHE A 58 -23.46 7.09 -1.14
CA PHE A 58 -24.39 5.94 -1.35
C PHE A 58 -23.81 4.52 -1.13
N ILE A 59 -22.54 4.28 -0.78
CA ILE A 59 -22.12 2.87 -0.55
C ILE A 59 -21.10 2.69 0.60
N PRO A 60 -21.57 2.56 1.86
CA PRO A 60 -20.72 2.34 3.04
C PRO A 60 -19.93 1.01 3.06
N ILE A 61 -20.30 0.04 2.22
CA ILE A 61 -19.76 -1.34 2.26
C ILE A 61 -18.81 -1.64 1.08
N LEU A 62 -18.95 -0.96 -0.05
CA LEU A 62 -18.04 -1.11 -1.21
C LEU A 62 -16.81 -0.20 -1.12
N GLY A 63 -16.84 0.85 -0.28
CA GLY A 63 -15.70 1.77 -0.09
C GLY A 63 -14.44 1.09 0.47
N GLN A 64 -14.58 0.13 1.40
CA GLN A 64 -13.44 -0.52 2.05
C GLN A 64 -12.60 -1.40 1.09
N MET A 65 -13.22 -1.94 0.04
CA MET A 65 -12.50 -2.73 -0.96
C MET A 65 -11.67 -1.84 -1.88
N ASP A 66 -12.16 -0.64 -2.17
CA ASP A 66 -11.44 0.35 -2.96
C ASP A 66 -10.22 0.88 -2.19
N ASP A 67 -10.35 1.16 -0.89
CA ASP A 67 -9.22 1.60 -0.04
C ASP A 67 -8.06 0.59 -0.04
N LEU A 68 -8.38 -0.71 0.06
CA LEU A 68 -7.39 -1.80 -0.03
C LEU A 68 -6.76 -1.88 -1.41
N ALA A 69 -7.55 -1.72 -2.47
CA ALA A 69 -7.05 -1.72 -3.84
C ALA A 69 -6.10 -0.53 -4.09
N VAL A 70 -6.47 0.67 -3.63
CA VAL A 70 -5.66 1.88 -3.70
C VAL A 70 -4.36 1.71 -2.92
N LEU A 71 -4.42 1.14 -1.71
CA LEU A 71 -3.23 0.84 -0.91
C LEU A 71 -2.29 -0.13 -1.62
N MET A 72 -2.82 -1.22 -2.19
CA MET A 72 -2.03 -2.21 -2.92
C MET A 72 -1.39 -1.63 -4.18
N VAL A 73 -2.19 -0.95 -5.02
CA VAL A 73 -1.72 -0.34 -6.27
C VAL A 73 -0.72 0.77 -5.99
N GLY A 74 -1.02 1.65 -5.03
CA GLY A 74 -0.14 2.75 -4.66
C GLY A 74 1.20 2.25 -4.08
N THR A 75 1.16 1.22 -3.25
CA THR A 75 2.38 0.58 -2.71
C THR A 75 3.20 -0.05 -3.83
N GLN A 76 2.59 -0.82 -4.72
CA GLN A 76 3.32 -1.42 -5.84
C GLN A 76 3.91 -0.37 -6.78
N LEU A 77 3.18 0.70 -7.07
CA LEU A 77 3.67 1.78 -7.92
C LEU A 77 4.86 2.49 -7.27
N PHE A 78 4.78 2.78 -5.96
CA PHE A 78 5.89 3.37 -5.22
C PHE A 78 7.13 2.48 -5.23
N LEU A 79 6.98 1.18 -4.96
CA LEU A 79 8.09 0.22 -4.98
C LEU A 79 8.73 0.08 -6.36
N ARG A 80 7.95 0.15 -7.44
CA ARG A 80 8.47 0.12 -8.82
C ARG A 80 9.27 1.38 -9.19
N LEU A 81 8.93 2.51 -8.59
CA LEU A 81 9.62 3.79 -8.81
C LEU A 81 10.77 4.03 -7.84
N ALA A 82 10.86 3.27 -6.77
CA ALA A 82 11.98 3.30 -5.85
C ALA A 82 13.21 2.59 -6.47
N PRO A 83 14.45 3.02 -6.16
CA PRO A 83 15.63 2.35 -6.67
C PRO A 83 15.69 0.88 -6.21
N PRO A 84 15.84 -0.11 -7.12
CA PRO A 84 15.77 -1.53 -6.77
C PRO A 84 16.72 -1.95 -5.65
N ARG A 85 17.94 -1.38 -5.65
CA ARG A 85 18.96 -1.64 -4.62
C ARG A 85 18.50 -1.29 -3.21
N VAL A 86 17.75 -0.20 -3.07
CA VAL A 86 17.26 0.28 -1.77
C VAL A 86 16.05 -0.55 -1.33
N VAL A 87 15.20 -0.95 -2.28
CA VAL A 87 14.07 -1.86 -2.04
C VAL A 87 14.55 -3.22 -1.54
N GLU A 88 15.61 -3.78 -2.13
CA GLU A 88 16.22 -5.03 -1.67
C GLU A 88 16.85 -4.90 -0.28
N GLU A 89 17.58 -3.81 -0.03
CA GLU A 89 18.23 -3.51 1.26
C GLU A 89 17.22 -3.48 2.40
N TYR A 90 16.11 -2.77 2.22
CA TYR A 90 15.04 -2.72 3.23
C TYR A 90 14.07 -3.89 3.16
N GLY A 91 14.03 -4.66 2.07
CA GLY A 91 13.17 -5.84 1.92
C GLY A 91 13.43 -6.86 3.02
N THR A 92 14.72 -7.14 3.28
CA THR A 92 15.14 -8.03 4.37
C THR A 92 14.75 -7.52 5.75
N GLN A 93 14.88 -6.20 5.99
CA GLN A 93 14.50 -5.56 7.26
C GLN A 93 12.98 -5.52 7.47
N ALA A 94 12.21 -5.36 6.40
CA ALA A 94 10.76 -5.36 6.44
C ALA A 94 10.19 -6.75 6.72
N GLY A 95 10.98 -7.82 6.51
CA GLY A 95 10.55 -9.22 6.61
C GLY A 95 9.96 -9.74 5.30
N LYS A 96 10.36 -9.17 4.16
CA LYS A 96 10.02 -9.66 2.82
C LYS A 96 10.99 -10.81 2.52
N SER A 97 10.45 -12.03 2.56
CA SER A 97 11.20 -13.28 2.40
C SER A 97 11.35 -13.71 0.95
#